data_AF-X1KUQ8-F1
#
_entry.id   AF-X1KUQ8-F1
#
_cell.length_a   1.000
_cell.length_b   1.000
_cell.length_c   1.000
_cell.angle_alpha   90.00
_cell.angle_beta   90.00
_cell.angle_gamma   90.00
#
_symmetry.space_group_name_H-M   'P 1'
#
loop_
_entity.id
_entity.type
_entity.pdbx_description
1 polymer ?
#
loop_
_entity_poly.entity_id
_entity_poly.type
_entity_poly.pdbx_seq_one_letter_code
_entity_poly.pdbx_strand_id
1 'polypeptide(L)'
;WIPIHKWYTGKKLGHLPILGSTDLMAKIYPFNVVKVAWFIERGDAALDDVIIVPEVKTADANKDGETTVEEMRKYEKGKYKDATLVSREFNFSVTHSIVPSDQAFTCFDCHGKNGYVLNWKELGYDKDPLE
;
A
#
# COMPACT_ATOMS: atom_id res chain seq x y z
N TRP A 1 9.19 -9.38 10.00
CA TRP A 1 8.54 -8.37 9.15
C TRP A 1 9.45 -7.15 9.11
N ILE A 2 9.74 -6.60 7.92
CA ILE A 2 10.57 -5.41 7.73
C ILE A 2 9.70 -4.33 7.08
N PRO A 3 9.68 -3.09 7.58
CA PRO A 3 8.90 -2.03 6.97
C PRO A 3 9.47 -1.64 5.61
N ILE A 4 8.59 -1.17 4.71
CA ILE A 4 9.02 -0.63 3.43
C ILE A 4 9.50 0.80 3.64
N HIS A 5 10.69 1.10 3.14
CA HIS A 5 11.32 2.40 3.30
C HIS A 5 11.02 3.28 2.08
N LYS A 6 10.46 4.46 2.30
CA LYS A 6 10.08 5.41 1.24
C LYS A 6 10.47 6.84 1.62
N TRP A 7 10.72 7.68 0.62
CA TRP A 7 10.97 9.11 0.83
C TRP A 7 9.72 9.84 1.31
N TYR A 8 9.85 10.55 2.43
CA TYR A 8 8.76 11.29 3.07
C TYR A 8 9.26 12.55 3.78
N THR A 9 8.50 13.64 3.71
CA THR A 9 8.84 14.94 4.34
C THR A 9 8.39 15.09 5.79
N GLY A 10 7.70 14.10 6.37
CA GLY A 10 7.17 14.19 7.74
C GLY A 10 5.92 15.06 7.88
N LYS A 11 5.42 15.66 6.79
CA LYS A 11 4.15 16.40 6.76
C LYS A 11 3.09 15.62 5.98
N LYS A 12 1.83 15.70 6.42
CA LYS A 12 0.69 15.07 5.75
C LYS A 12 0.41 15.80 4.43
N LEU A 13 1.10 15.40 3.37
CA LEU A 13 0.91 15.88 2.00
C LEU A 13 -0.13 14.97 1.32
N GLY A 14 -1.41 15.14 1.65
CA GLY A 14 -2.51 14.46 0.97
C GLY A 14 -2.42 12.92 0.95
N HIS A 15 -3.03 12.30 -0.07
CA HIS A 15 -3.19 10.83 -0.15
C HIS A 15 -1.93 10.08 -0.58
N LEU A 16 -0.88 10.76 -1.06
CA LEU A 16 0.39 10.15 -1.51
C LEU A 16 1.54 11.18 -1.50
N PRO A 17 2.35 11.24 -0.44
CA PRO A 17 3.61 11.98 -0.50
C PRO A 17 4.80 11.05 -0.43
N ILE A 18 4.83 10.11 -1.38
CA ILE A 18 6.06 9.39 -1.67
C ILE A 18 6.81 10.29 -2.65
N LEU A 19 7.85 10.92 -2.15
CA LEU A 19 8.67 11.89 -2.89
C LEU A 19 9.83 11.17 -3.58
N GLY A 20 10.57 11.89 -4.43
CA GLY A 20 11.78 11.37 -5.06
C GLY A 20 13.01 11.62 -4.19
N SER A 21 14.13 10.97 -4.54
CA SER A 21 15.45 11.19 -3.91
C SER A 21 16.00 12.61 -4.09
N THR A 22 15.41 13.40 -5.01
CA THR A 22 15.80 14.77 -5.32
C THR A 22 15.04 15.82 -4.50
N ASP A 23 14.03 15.41 -3.73
CA ASP A 23 13.25 16.33 -2.89
C ASP A 23 14.03 16.67 -1.62
N LEU A 24 14.63 17.87 -1.58
CA LEU A 24 15.58 18.34 -0.56
C LEU A 24 15.10 18.26 0.90
N MET A 25 13.79 18.08 1.12
CA MET A 25 13.17 18.00 2.44
C MET A 25 12.72 16.58 2.83
N ALA A 26 12.84 15.61 1.92
CA ALA A 26 12.45 14.23 2.18
C ALA A 26 13.56 13.46 2.91
N LYS A 27 13.17 12.55 3.81
CA LYS A 27 14.05 11.52 4.37
C LYS A 27 13.43 10.16 4.14
N ILE A 28 14.23 9.10 4.28
CA ILE A 28 13.74 7.73 4.23
C ILE A 28 13.01 7.42 5.55
N TYR A 29 11.72 7.08 5.45
CA TYR A 29 10.88 6.68 6.58
C TYR A 29 10.33 5.26 6.39
N PRO A 30 10.10 4.53 7.50
CA PRO A 30 9.48 3.21 7.47
C PRO A 30 7.95 3.30 7.35
N PHE A 31 7.38 2.47 6.48
CA PHE A 31 5.95 2.32 6.28
C PHE A 31 5.52 0.86 6.35
N ASN A 32 4.38 0.61 6.99
CA ASN A 32 3.61 -0.61 6.80
C ASN A 32 2.71 -0.40 5.58
N VAL A 33 2.95 -1.16 4.52
CA VAL A 33 2.20 -1.05 3.25
C VAL A 33 1.15 -2.13 3.21
N VAL A 34 -0.11 -1.72 3.17
CA VAL A 34 -1.25 -2.62 3.09
C VAL A 34 -1.90 -2.46 1.72
N LYS A 35 -1.91 -3.54 0.94
CA LYS A 35 -2.66 -3.60 -0.30
C LYS A 35 -4.09 -4.03 0.00
N VAL A 36 -5.05 -3.20 -0.38
CA VAL A 36 -6.48 -3.49 -0.21
C VAL A 36 -7.12 -3.55 -1.58
N ALA A 37 -8.04 -4.49 -1.76
CA ALA A 37 -8.93 -4.54 -2.91
C ALA A 37 -10.38 -4.43 -2.42
N TRP A 38 -11.18 -3.60 -3.09
CA TRP A 38 -12.59 -3.40 -2.76
C TRP A 38 -13.37 -3.01 -4.00
N PHE A 39 -14.69 -3.20 -3.94
CA PHE A 39 -15.57 -2.78 -5.01
C PHE A 39 -16.02 -1.33 -4.81
N ILE A 40 -16.04 -0.60 -5.91
CA ILE A 40 -16.70 0.71 -6.02
C ILE A 40 -17.91 0.59 -6.95
N GLU A 41 -18.91 1.46 -6.74
CA GLU A 41 -20.18 1.37 -7.46
C GLU A 41 -20.03 1.55 -8.99
N ARG A 42 -19.07 2.39 -9.41
CA ARG A 42 -18.72 2.64 -10.82
C ARG A 42 -17.22 2.86 -10.98
N GLY A 43 -16.66 2.56 -12.15
CA GLY A 43 -15.21 2.70 -12.39
C GLY A 43 -14.68 4.15 -12.38
N ASP A 44 -15.55 5.14 -12.55
CA ASP A 44 -15.23 6.58 -12.50
C ASP A 44 -15.56 7.22 -11.15
N ALA A 45 -16.11 6.45 -10.21
CA ALA A 45 -16.52 6.92 -8.90
C ALA A 45 -15.31 7.28 -8.03
N ALA A 46 -15.58 8.04 -6.97
CA ALA A 46 -14.57 8.34 -5.99
C ALA A 46 -14.22 7.05 -5.21
N LEU A 47 -13.00 6.96 -4.68
CA LEU A 47 -12.53 5.74 -4.00
C LEU A 47 -13.32 5.41 -2.71
N ASP A 48 -14.04 6.39 -2.17
CA ASP A 48 -14.93 6.30 -1.01
C ASP A 48 -16.37 5.87 -1.35
N ASP A 49 -16.74 5.78 -2.63
CA ASP A 49 -18.00 5.18 -3.10
C ASP A 49 -17.94 3.64 -3.05
N VAL A 50 -17.69 3.11 -1.85
CA VAL A 50 -17.39 1.70 -1.58
C VAL A 50 -18.68 0.88 -1.43
N ILE A 51 -18.74 -0.27 -2.12
CA ILE A 51 -19.77 -1.28 -1.86
C ILE A 51 -19.41 -2.00 -0.55
N ILE A 52 -20.33 -1.96 0.43
CA ILE A 52 -20.09 -2.50 1.76
C ILE A 52 -19.89 -4.03 1.74
N VAL A 53 -19.02 -4.51 2.64
CA VAL A 53 -18.64 -5.94 2.74
C VAL A 53 -19.85 -6.91 2.80
N PRO A 54 -20.94 -6.62 3.54
CA PRO A 54 -22.10 -7.53 3.55
C PRO A 54 -22.73 -7.75 2.17
N GLU A 55 -22.81 -6.70 1.35
CA GLU A 55 -23.37 -6.80 0.00
C GLU A 55 -22.43 -7.54 -0.94
N VAL A 56 -21.13 -7.27 -0.87
CA VAL A 56 -20.10 -8.02 -1.59
C VAL A 56 -20.21 -9.51 -1.27
N LYS A 57 -20.22 -9.88 0.02
CA LYS A 57 -20.38 -11.28 0.45
C LYS A 57 -21.68 -11.93 0.00
N THR A 58 -22.76 -11.16 -0.15
CA THR A 58 -24.04 -11.69 -0.61
C THR A 58 -24.06 -11.87 -2.13
N ALA A 59 -23.24 -11.10 -2.86
CA ALA A 59 -23.11 -11.19 -4.30
C ALA A 59 -22.35 -12.45 -4.76
N ASP A 60 -21.52 -13.05 -3.90
CA ASP A 60 -20.89 -14.37 -4.12
C ASP A 60 -21.98 -15.45 -4.32
N ALA A 61 -22.29 -15.72 -5.58
CA ALA A 61 -23.42 -16.54 -5.98
C ALA A 61 -23.04 -18.02 -6.02
N ASN A 62 -21.78 -18.31 -6.35
CA ASN A 62 -21.25 -19.67 -6.40
C ASN A 62 -20.79 -20.18 -5.01
N LYS A 63 -20.69 -19.29 -4.01
CA LYS A 63 -20.29 -19.56 -2.63
C LYS A 63 -18.86 -20.10 -2.52
N ASP A 64 -17.96 -19.65 -3.38
CA ASP A 64 -16.55 -20.05 -3.34
C ASP A 64 -15.72 -19.19 -2.36
N GLY A 65 -16.32 -18.13 -1.81
CA GLY A 65 -15.67 -17.21 -0.86
C GLY A 65 -15.01 -16.00 -1.52
N GLU A 66 -15.03 -15.89 -2.84
CA GLU A 66 -14.47 -14.78 -3.61
C GLU A 66 -15.50 -14.17 -4.57
N THR A 67 -15.93 -12.93 -4.30
CA THR A 67 -16.87 -12.24 -5.18
C THR A 67 -16.19 -11.69 -6.42
N THR A 68 -16.65 -12.12 -7.60
CA THR A 68 -16.20 -11.60 -8.90
C THR A 68 -16.91 -10.30 -9.30
N VAL A 69 -16.35 -9.58 -10.28
CA VAL A 69 -16.99 -8.37 -10.84
C VAL A 69 -18.33 -8.74 -11.49
N GLU A 70 -18.39 -9.87 -12.18
CA GLU A 70 -19.58 -10.37 -12.86
C GLU A 70 -20.72 -10.65 -11.87
N GLU A 71 -20.39 -11.24 -10.72
CA GLU A 71 -21.33 -11.49 -9.63
C GLU A 71 -21.83 -10.19 -9.00
N MET A 72 -20.89 -9.29 -8.68
CA MET A 72 -21.23 -8.00 -8.11
C MET A 72 -22.18 -7.19 -9.03
N ARG A 73 -21.97 -7.27 -10.35
CA ARG A 73 -22.82 -6.62 -11.35
C ARG A 73 -24.20 -7.25 -11.52
N LYS A 74 -24.40 -8.49 -11.10
CA LYS A 74 -25.70 -9.17 -11.11
C LYS A 74 -26.46 -9.04 -9.79
N TYR A 75 -25.78 -8.59 -8.72
CA TYR A 75 -26.37 -8.37 -7.41
C TYR A 75 -27.64 -7.51 -7.47
N GLU A 76 -28.70 -7.95 -6.77
CA GLU A 76 -29.99 -7.25 -6.62
C GLU A 76 -30.51 -6.64 -7.94
N LYS A 77 -30.69 -7.49 -8.96
CA LYS A 77 -31.18 -7.09 -10.30
C LYS A 77 -30.31 -6.02 -10.99
N GLY A 78 -29.02 -6.04 -10.71
CA GLY A 78 -28.06 -5.09 -11.29
C GLY A 78 -27.99 -3.76 -10.55
N LYS A 79 -28.22 -3.75 -9.23
CA LYS A 79 -28.01 -2.57 -8.36
C LYS A 79 -26.66 -1.92 -8.63
N TYR A 80 -25.62 -2.73 -8.82
CA TYR A 80 -24.25 -2.29 -9.14
C TYR A 80 -23.78 -2.78 -10.51
N LYS A 81 -24.59 -2.59 -11.55
CA LYS A 81 -24.27 -3.01 -12.93
C LYS A 81 -22.92 -2.51 -13.47
N ASP A 82 -22.41 -1.40 -12.93
CA ASP A 82 -21.16 -0.77 -13.34
C ASP A 82 -20.02 -0.99 -12.31
N ALA A 83 -20.23 -1.89 -11.34
CA ALA A 83 -19.26 -2.18 -10.28
C ALA A 83 -17.88 -2.48 -10.86
N THR A 84 -16.86 -2.01 -10.16
CA THR A 84 -15.46 -2.23 -10.52
C THR A 84 -14.67 -2.61 -9.28
N LEU A 85 -13.84 -3.65 -9.39
CA LEU A 85 -12.87 -4.01 -8.37
C LEU A 85 -11.65 -3.09 -8.52
N VAL A 86 -11.34 -2.33 -7.49
CA VAL A 86 -10.15 -1.48 -7.43
C VAL A 86 -9.17 -2.02 -6.40
N SER A 87 -7.88 -1.79 -6.62
CA SER A 87 -6.83 -2.10 -5.66
C SER A 87 -5.88 -0.93 -5.48
N ARG A 88 -5.50 -0.67 -4.22
CA ARG A 88 -4.58 0.41 -3.84
C ARG A 88 -3.69 -0.03 -2.68
N GLU A 89 -2.51 0.56 -2.65
CA GLU A 89 -1.60 0.48 -1.50
C GLU A 89 -1.84 1.66 -0.56
N PHE A 90 -2.02 1.35 0.72
CA PHE A 90 -2.07 2.32 1.80
C PHE A 90 -0.78 2.26 2.60
N ASN A 91 -0.12 3.41 2.73
CA ASN A 91 1.16 3.54 3.42
C ASN A 91 0.90 4.09 4.83
N PHE A 92 1.05 3.24 5.85
CA PHE A 92 0.91 3.63 7.25
C PHE A 92 2.29 3.85 7.86
N SER A 93 2.57 5.05 8.36
CA SER A 93 3.87 5.35 8.98
C SER A 93 4.07 4.51 10.24
N VAL A 94 5.27 3.93 10.38
CA VAL A 94 5.66 3.15 11.56
C VAL A 94 6.35 4.09 12.55
N THR A 95 5.64 4.44 13.62
CA THR A 95 6.11 5.42 14.63
C THR A 95 6.18 4.85 16.05
N HIS A 96 5.72 3.62 16.24
CA HIS A 96 5.67 2.93 17.52
C HIS A 96 6.32 1.54 17.38
N SER A 97 6.53 0.86 18.51
CA SER A 97 7.33 -0.38 18.59
C SER A 97 8.82 -0.16 18.33
N ILE A 98 9.36 0.92 18.89
CA ILE A 98 10.79 1.23 18.85
C ILE A 98 11.52 0.16 19.69
N VAL A 99 12.43 -0.56 19.05
CA VAL A 99 13.26 -1.58 19.71
C VAL A 99 14.41 -0.93 20.49
N PRO A 100 15.00 -1.64 21.46
CA PRO A 100 16.22 -1.17 22.13
C PRO A 100 17.37 -0.96 21.15
N SER A 101 18.36 -0.14 21.54
CA SER A 101 19.44 0.30 20.64
C SER A 101 20.33 -0.83 20.12
N ASP A 102 20.46 -1.93 20.87
CA ASP A 102 21.22 -3.12 20.47
C ASP A 102 20.54 -3.95 19.37
N GLN A 103 19.27 -3.66 19.07
CA GLN A 103 18.48 -4.24 17.99
C GLN A 103 18.24 -3.25 16.84
N ALA A 104 18.84 -2.06 16.90
CA ALA A 104 18.75 -1.10 15.82
C ALA A 104 19.47 -1.63 14.57
N PHE A 105 18.97 -1.26 13.40
CA PHE A 105 19.67 -1.54 12.14
C PHE A 105 21.08 -0.93 12.17
N THR A 106 22.04 -1.75 11.78
CA THR A 106 23.45 -1.42 11.65
C THR A 106 23.80 -1.14 10.19
N CYS A 107 25.04 -0.71 9.94
CA CYS A 107 25.52 -0.36 8.60
C CYS A 107 25.23 -1.46 7.57
N PHE A 108 25.50 -2.73 7.92
CA PHE A 108 25.40 -3.86 6.99
C PHE A 108 24.00 -4.47 6.89
N ASP A 109 23.04 -3.99 7.68
CA ASP A 109 21.62 -4.31 7.46
C ASP A 109 21.08 -3.54 6.25
N CYS A 110 21.63 -2.35 5.98
CA CYS A 110 21.31 -1.53 4.79
C CYS A 110 22.30 -1.74 3.64
N HIS A 111 23.59 -1.84 3.95
CA HIS A 111 24.68 -1.80 2.96
C HIS A 111 25.36 -3.15 2.75
N GLY A 112 26.01 -3.28 1.60
CA GLY A 112 26.76 -4.45 1.18
C GLY A 112 25.89 -5.54 0.56
N LYS A 113 26.55 -6.61 0.08
CA LYS A 113 25.91 -7.70 -0.67
C LYS A 113 24.76 -8.40 0.04
N ASN A 114 24.71 -8.32 1.37
CA ASN A 114 23.70 -8.96 2.21
C ASN A 114 22.73 -7.95 2.85
N GLY A 115 22.78 -6.68 2.46
CA GLY A 115 21.83 -5.67 2.93
C GLY A 115 20.39 -6.04 2.55
N TYR A 116 19.46 -5.89 3.48
CA TYR A 116 18.06 -6.33 3.34
C TYR A 116 17.03 -5.29 3.76
N VAL A 117 17.46 -4.20 4.41
CA VAL A 117 16.55 -3.16 4.94
C VAL A 117 16.08 -2.19 3.85
N LEU A 118 16.97 -1.84 2.91
CA LEU A 118 16.71 -0.83 1.88
C LEU A 118 16.75 -1.42 0.48
N ASN A 119 15.73 -1.11 -0.32
CA ASN A 119 15.76 -1.33 -1.76
C ASN A 119 16.27 -0.05 -2.45
N TRP A 120 17.58 0.00 -2.70
CA TRP A 120 18.25 1.17 -3.28
C TRP A 120 17.64 1.61 -4.61
N LYS A 121 17.29 0.65 -5.46
CA LYS A 121 16.67 0.92 -6.77
C LYS A 121 15.30 1.56 -6.65
N GLU A 122 14.45 1.07 -5.73
CA GLU A 122 13.14 1.68 -5.46
C GLU A 122 13.27 3.07 -4.83
N LEU A 123 14.35 3.32 -4.09
CA LEU A 123 14.67 4.63 -3.53
C LEU A 123 15.29 5.61 -4.56
N GLY A 124 15.51 5.17 -5.80
CA GLY A 124 16.05 5.99 -6.87
C GLY A 124 17.59 6.10 -6.89
N TYR A 125 18.29 5.16 -6.24
CA TYR A 125 19.74 5.03 -6.36
C TYR A 125 20.12 4.00 -7.44
N ASP A 126 21.20 4.24 -8.17
CA ASP A 126 21.69 3.31 -9.19
C ASP A 126 22.26 2.02 -8.57
N LYS A 127 22.87 2.15 -7.40
CA LYS A 127 23.45 1.05 -6.60
C LYS A 127 23.51 1.45 -5.13
N ASP A 128 23.96 0.52 -4.29
CA ASP A 128 24.32 0.83 -2.92
C ASP A 128 25.28 2.03 -2.87
N PRO A 129 24.96 3.12 -2.14
CA PRO A 129 25.85 4.29 -2.03
C PRO A 129 27.22 4.02 -1.43
N LEU A 130 27.43 2.87 -0.77
CA LEU A 130 28.72 2.47 -0.24
C LEU A 130 29.63 1.82 -1.30
N GLU A 131 29.06 1.33 -2.40
CA GLU A 131 29.77 0.68 -3.51
C GLU A 131 30.10 1.64 -4.66
#